data_AF-A0A2H3D1D9-F1
#
_entry.id   AF-A0A2H3D1D9-F1
#
_cell.length_a   1.000
_cell.length_b   1.000
_cell.length_c   1.000
_cell.angle_alpha   90.00
_cell.angle_beta   90.00
_cell.angle_gamma   90.00
#
_symmetry.space_group_name_H-M   'P 1'
#
loop_
_entity.id
_entity.type
_entity.pdbx_description
1 polymer ?
#
loop_
_entity_poly.entity_id
_entity_poly.type
_entity_poly.pdbx_seq_one_letter_code
_entity_poly.pdbx_strand_id
1 'polypeptide(L)'
;GTHKETIQYLLMWIMDCDDSVLWCSGLAGTGKSSLVGTLHNCLCLDMSCHSHVAAFIRYDRTSYWDSSGLITFIAYSLAMFN
;
A
#
# COMPACT_ATOMS: atom_id res chain seq x y z
N GLY A 1 18.86 4.10 11.39
CA GLY A 1 17.61 4.62 11.99
C GLY A 1 16.46 3.87 11.38
N THR A 2 16.00 2.82 12.05
CA THR A 2 15.37 1.64 11.43
C THR A 2 14.11 1.94 10.62
N HIS A 3 13.32 2.94 11.00
CA HIS A 3 12.06 3.25 10.31
C HIS A 3 12.26 3.89 8.92
N LYS A 4 13.28 4.75 8.76
CA LYS A 4 13.59 5.41 7.49
C LYS A 4 14.17 4.43 6.48
N GLU A 5 15.02 3.52 6.94
CA GLU A 5 15.59 2.44 6.13
C GLU A 5 14.49 1.49 5.61
N THR A 6 13.51 1.14 6.46
CA THR A 6 12.37 0.32 6.02
C THR A 6 11.52 1.02 4.97
N ILE A 7 11.22 2.32 5.13
CA ILE A 7 10.45 3.08 4.13
C ILE A 7 11.21 3.11 2.80
N GLN A 8 12.52 3.37 2.83
CA GLN A 8 13.33 3.43 1.62
C GLN A 8 13.39 2.08 0.89
N TYR A 9 13.50 0.99 1.63
CA TYR A 9 13.43 -0.36 1.09
C TYR A 9 12.07 -0.63 0.41
N LEU A 10 10.96 -0.27 1.06
CA LEU A 10 9.61 -0.44 0.49
C LEU A 10 9.41 0.41 -0.76
N LEU A 11 9.93 1.64 -0.80
CA LEU A 11 9.89 2.49 -1.99
C LEU A 11 10.68 1.89 -3.14
N MET A 12 11.90 1.40 -2.89
CA MET A 12 12.70 0.72 -3.92
C MET A 12 11.97 -0.51 -4.47
N TRP A 13 11.37 -1.31 -3.58
CA TRP A 13 10.59 -2.48 -3.97
C TRP A 13 9.40 -2.12 -4.86
N ILE A 14 8.64 -1.06 -4.53
CA ILE A 14 7.52 -0.60 -5.37
C ILE A 14 8.00 -0.13 -6.75
N MET A 15 9.11 0.59 -6.79
CA MET A 15 9.65 1.16 -8.04
C MET A 15 10.25 0.11 -8.98
N ASP A 16 10.56 -1.09 -8.47
CA ASP A 16 11.07 -2.19 -9.30
C ASP A 16 9.99 -2.74 -10.26
N CYS A 17 8.70 -2.55 -9.92
CA CYS A 17 7.55 -2.90 -10.78
C CYS A 17 7.60 -4.34 -11.34
N ASP A 18 8.05 -5.30 -10.53
CA ASP A 18 8.32 -6.68 -10.93
C ASP A 18 7.12 -7.64 -10.71
N ASP A 19 5.91 -7.09 -10.55
CA ASP A 19 4.68 -7.83 -10.22
C ASP A 19 4.77 -8.70 -8.95
N SER A 20 5.73 -8.44 -8.05
CA SER A 20 5.92 -9.22 -6.83
C SER A 20 4.94 -8.86 -5.71
N VAL A 21 4.90 -9.69 -4.67
CA VAL A 21 4.09 -9.49 -3.46
C VAL A 21 4.99 -9.48 -2.23
N LEU A 22 4.93 -8.39 -1.46
CA LEU A 22 5.68 -8.25 -0.22
C LEU A 22 4.81 -8.51 1.01
N TRP A 23 5.26 -9.42 1.88
CA TRP A 23 4.56 -9.78 3.12
C TRP A 23 5.24 -9.19 4.35
N CYS A 24 4.57 -8.23 5.01
CA CYS A 24 5.02 -7.63 6.27
C CYS A 24 4.50 -8.40 7.49
N SER A 25 5.40 -9.02 8.26
CA SER A 25 5.07 -9.70 9.52
C SER A 25 5.61 -8.97 10.75
N GLY A 26 5.06 -9.26 11.94
CA GLY A 26 5.51 -8.68 13.21
C GLY A 26 4.40 -8.65 14.27
N LEU A 27 4.78 -8.46 15.54
CA LEU A 27 3.85 -8.44 16.67
C LEU A 27 2.76 -7.36 16.51
N ALA A 28 1.56 -7.56 17.07
CA ALA A 28 0.55 -6.51 17.15
C ALA A 28 1.11 -5.26 17.85
N GLY A 29 0.72 -4.07 17.42
CA GLY A 29 1.21 -2.80 18.00
C GLY A 29 2.59 -2.33 17.50
N THR A 30 3.29 -3.09 16.66
CA THR A 30 4.59 -2.68 16.07
C THR A 30 4.52 -1.61 14.98
N GLY A 31 3.33 -1.04 14.74
CA GLY A 31 3.18 0.06 13.79
C GLY A 31 3.18 -0.32 12.31
N LYS A 32 3.02 -1.61 11.94
CA LYS A 32 2.95 -2.05 10.52
C LYS A 32 1.97 -1.23 9.67
N SER A 33 0.74 -1.01 10.14
CA SER A 33 -0.25 -0.20 9.43
C SER A 33 0.13 1.29 9.41
N SER A 34 0.84 1.78 10.44
CA SER A 34 1.36 3.15 10.48
C SER A 34 2.46 3.35 9.44
N LEU A 35 3.37 2.38 9.31
CA LEU A 35 4.43 2.36 8.30
C LEU A 35 3.83 2.44 6.88
N VAL A 36 2.82 1.62 6.59
CA VAL A 36 2.12 1.65 5.29
C VAL A 36 1.40 2.98 5.06
N GLY A 37 0.83 3.58 6.12
CA GLY A 37 0.24 4.93 6.04
C GLY A 37 1.27 6.02 5.73
N THR A 38 2.46 5.95 6.31
CA THR A 38 3.56 6.85 5.97
C THR A 38 4.03 6.64 4.53
N LEU A 39 4.15 5.38 4.10
CA LEU A 39 4.51 5.02 2.73
C LEU A 39 3.52 5.59 1.71
N HIS A 40 2.21 5.47 1.97
CA HIS A 40 1.16 6.08 1.13
C HIS A 40 1.36 7.59 0.97
N ASN A 41 1.66 8.30 2.06
CA ASN A 41 1.90 9.74 2.00
C ASN A 41 3.15 10.07 1.16
N CYS A 42 4.23 9.29 1.30
CA CYS A 42 5.43 9.44 0.46
C CYS A 42 5.12 9.21 -1.02
N LEU A 43 4.41 8.12 -1.35
CA LEU A 43 4.01 7.81 -2.73
C LEU A 43 3.10 8.87 -3.32
N CYS A 44 2.12 9.37 -2.57
CA CYS A 44 1.20 10.40 -3.05
C CYS A 44 1.94 11.72 -3.34
N LEU A 45 2.97 12.05 -2.54
CA LEU A 45 3.82 13.22 -2.78
C LEU A 45 4.80 13.00 -3.96
N ASP A 46 5.48 11.85 -4.03
CA ASP A 46 6.57 11.59 -4.98
C ASP A 46 6.13 11.01 -6.34
N MET A 47 5.01 10.28 -6.40
CA MET A 47 4.46 9.72 -7.64
C MET A 47 3.52 10.66 -8.37
N SER A 48 3.08 11.77 -7.75
CA SER A 48 2.42 12.86 -8.48
C SER A 48 3.28 13.45 -9.61
N CYS A 49 4.59 13.17 -9.57
CA CYS A 49 5.61 13.63 -10.52
C CYS A 49 5.87 12.65 -11.68
N HIS A 50 5.50 11.37 -11.55
CA HIS A 50 5.90 10.31 -12.47
C HIS A 50 4.67 9.76 -13.21
N SER A 51 4.73 9.78 -14.54
CA SER A 51 3.65 9.58 -15.53
C SER A 51 2.99 8.20 -15.57
N HIS A 52 2.99 7.44 -14.48
CA HIS A 52 2.32 6.15 -14.38
C HIS A 52 1.05 6.29 -13.54
N VAL A 53 -0.09 5.97 -14.17
CA VAL A 53 -1.40 5.91 -13.50
C VAL A 53 -1.38 4.76 -12.50
N ALA A 54 -0.98 5.03 -11.25
CA ALA A 54 -0.96 4.07 -10.17
C ALA A 54 -2.13 4.33 -9.22
N ALA A 55 -2.93 3.29 -8.93
CA ALA A 55 -3.98 3.34 -7.93
C ALA A 55 -3.48 2.73 -6.62
N PHE A 56 -3.53 3.50 -5.52
CA PHE A 56 -3.27 2.96 -4.18
C PHE A 56 -4.59 2.53 -3.53
N ILE A 57 -4.73 1.23 -3.24
CA ILE A 57 -5.93 0.67 -2.62
C ILE A 57 -5.56 0.03 -1.29
N ARG A 58 -6.19 0.48 -0.20
CA ARG A 58 -6.04 -0.10 1.13
C ARG A 58 -7.27 -0.91 1.50
N TYR A 59 -7.07 -2.19 1.80
CA TYR A 59 -8.10 -3.07 2.32
C TYR A 59 -7.80 -3.49 3.76
N ASP A 60 -8.79 -3.33 4.65
CA ASP A 60 -8.71 -3.77 6.03
C ASP A 60 -9.74 -4.86 6.31
N ARG A 61 -9.27 -6.08 6.56
CA ARG A 61 -10.13 -7.23 6.85
C ARG A 61 -10.93 -7.06 8.14
N THR A 62 -10.50 -6.22 9.08
CA THR A 62 -11.29 -5.96 10.30
C THR A 62 -12.55 -5.13 9.99
N SER A 63 -12.52 -4.36 8.91
CA SER A 63 -13.67 -3.56 8.44
C SER A 63 -14.67 -4.39 7.61
N TYR A 64 -14.25 -5.55 7.09
CA TYR A 64 -15.05 -6.42 6.23
C TYR A 64 -14.98 -7.87 6.71
N TRP A 65 -16.05 -8.33 7.37
CA TRP A 65 -16.10 -9.67 7.98
C TRP A 65 -16.06 -10.81 6.95
N ASP A 66 -16.53 -10.57 5.72
CA ASP A 66 -16.52 -11.53 4.63
C ASP A 66 -15.46 -11.17 3.58
N SER A 67 -14.58 -12.14 3.28
CA SER A 67 -13.57 -12.02 2.23
C SER A 67 -14.16 -11.99 0.81
N SER A 68 -15.41 -12.41 0.62
CA SER A 68 -16.07 -12.38 -0.69
C SER A 68 -16.15 -10.97 -1.28
N GLY A 69 -16.18 -9.94 -0.42
CA GLY A 69 -16.27 -8.54 -0.82
C GLY A 69 -14.97 -7.93 -1.36
N LEU A 70 -13.82 -8.60 -1.23
CA LEU A 70 -12.52 -8.04 -1.60
C LEU A 70 -12.44 -7.69 -3.10
N ILE A 71 -12.85 -8.62 -3.97
CA ILE A 71 -12.81 -8.39 -5.43
C ILE A 71 -13.73 -7.24 -5.82
N THR A 72 -14.94 -7.22 -5.27
CA THR A 72 -15.90 -6.13 -5.48
C THR A 72 -15.36 -4.80 -5.00
N PHE A 73 -14.70 -4.77 -3.83
CA PHE A 73 -14.06 -3.57 -3.29
C PHE A 73 -12.94 -3.07 -4.20
N ILE A 74 -12.05 -3.95 -4.65
CA ILE A 74 -10.96 -3.58 -5.57
C ILE A 74 -11.54 -3.01 -6.88
N ALA A 75 -12.53 -3.69 -7.47
CA ALA A 75 -13.17 -3.25 -8.70
C ALA A 75 -13.86 -1.88 -8.54
N TYR A 76 -14.58 -1.68 -7.43
CA TYR A 76 -15.19 -0.41 -7.08
C TYR A 76 -14.15 0.70 -6.90
N SER A 77 -13.07 0.44 -6.15
CA SER A 77 -12.01 1.41 -5.93
C SER A 77 -11.32 1.82 -7.23
N LEU A 78 -11.03 0.87 -8.12
CA LEU A 78 -10.45 1.16 -9.43
C LEU A 78 -11.38 2.01 -10.31
N ALA A 79 -12.68 1.74 -10.29
CA ALA A 79 -13.66 2.52 -11.05
C ALA A 79 -13.82 3.98 -10.55
N MET A 80 -13.36 4.28 -9.33
CA MET A 80 -13.40 5.63 -8.75
C MET A 80 -12.18 6.49 -9.12
N PHE A 81 -11.09 5.90 -9.61
CA PHE A 81 -9.95 6.67 -10.14
C PHE A 81 -10.28 7.11 -11.57
N ASN A 82 -10.67 8.38 -11.72
CA ASN A 82 -10.85 9.06 -13.01
C ASN A 82 -9.58 9.79 -13.43
#